data_AF-A0A7G4RI50-F1
#
_entry.id   AF-A0A7G4RI50-F1
#
_cell.length_a   1.000
_cell.length_b   1.000
_cell.length_c   1.000
_cell.angle_alpha   90.00
_cell.angle_beta   90.00
_cell.angle_gamma   90.00
#
_symmetry.space_group_name_H-M   'P 1'
#
loop_
_entity.id
_entity.type
_entity.pdbx_description
1 polymer ?
#
loop_
_entity_poly.entity_id
_entity_poly.type
_entity_poly.pdbx_seq_one_letter_code
_entity_poly.pdbx_strand_id
1 'polypeptide(L)'
;MKKLFLFIFSLTMINVVSHASKIVITGTPIFLEKQGDVYYVPNDYKSTKSYYYVNLNGARQVCYMDKQPELSALNHTTLEVNYIGSTLSWICYPLDTNYFETR
;
A
#
# COMPACT_ATOMS: atom_id res chain seq x y z
N MET A 1 5.96 -22.88 60.99
CA MET A 1 6.96 -23.29 59.97
C MET A 1 6.31 -23.19 58.60
N LYS A 2 6.94 -22.41 57.72
CA LYS A 2 6.39 -21.76 56.51
C LYS A 2 6.43 -22.74 55.34
N LYS A 3 5.27 -23.16 54.81
CA LYS A 3 5.19 -24.05 53.63
C LYS A 3 5.41 -23.21 52.38
N LEU A 4 6.58 -23.34 51.78
CA LEU A 4 6.96 -22.67 50.54
C LEU A 4 6.34 -23.42 49.35
N PHE A 5 5.23 -22.91 48.82
CA PHE A 5 4.69 -23.38 47.55
C PHE A 5 5.51 -22.78 46.40
N LEU A 6 6.36 -23.60 45.78
CA LEU A 6 7.06 -23.28 44.53
C LEU A 6 6.05 -23.38 43.37
N PHE A 7 5.48 -22.25 42.97
CA PHE A 7 4.76 -22.12 41.71
C PHE A 7 5.78 -22.03 40.56
N ILE A 8 5.90 -23.11 39.80
CA ILE A 8 6.66 -23.14 38.55
C ILE A 8 5.86 -22.35 37.52
N PHE A 9 6.33 -21.14 37.21
CA PHE A 9 5.79 -20.29 36.17
C PHE A 9 6.24 -20.85 34.81
N SER A 10 5.40 -21.71 34.22
CA SER A 10 5.61 -22.27 32.88
C SER A 10 5.51 -21.12 31.85
N LEU A 11 6.66 -20.69 31.33
CA LEU A 11 6.76 -19.69 30.28
C LEU A 11 6.41 -20.35 28.94
N THR A 12 5.12 -20.46 28.63
CA THR A 12 4.68 -20.88 27.31
C THR A 12 4.97 -19.76 26.31
N MET A 13 6.01 -19.95 25.50
CA MET A 13 6.33 -19.09 24.36
C MET A 13 5.18 -19.20 23.35
N ILE A 14 4.25 -18.25 23.40
CA ILE A 14 3.22 -18.07 22.36
C ILE A 14 3.96 -17.56 21.13
N ASN A 15 4.33 -18.47 20.23
CA ASN A 15 4.80 -18.14 18.89
C ASN A 15 3.61 -17.62 18.08
N VAL A 16 3.22 -16.37 18.30
CA VAL A 16 2.33 -15.65 17.39
C VAL A 16 3.11 -15.46 16.09
N VAL A 17 2.80 -16.30 15.11
CA VAL A 17 3.26 -16.13 13.73
C VAL A 17 2.59 -14.84 13.24
N SER A 18 3.31 -13.72 13.32
CA SER A 18 2.85 -12.44 12.78
C SER A 18 2.95 -12.52 11.26
N HIS A 19 1.88 -12.97 10.62
CA HIS A 19 1.71 -12.73 9.20
C HIS A 19 1.29 -11.28 9.05
N ALA A 20 2.19 -10.43 8.54
CA ALA A 20 1.79 -9.10 8.09
C ALA A 20 0.70 -9.28 7.03
N SER A 21 -0.51 -8.76 7.31
CA SER A 21 -1.63 -8.82 6.38
C SER A 21 -1.28 -8.01 5.12
N LYS A 22 -1.43 -8.62 3.94
CA LYS A 22 -1.25 -7.91 2.67
C LYS A 22 -2.32 -6.84 2.49
N ILE A 23 -1.95 -5.73 1.85
CA ILE A 23 -2.87 -4.68 1.46
C ILE A 23 -3.66 -5.19 0.25
N VAL A 24 -4.99 -5.25 0.40
CA VAL A 24 -5.87 -5.73 -0.67
C VAL A 24 -6.22 -4.59 -1.61
N ILE A 25 -5.81 -4.71 -2.86
CA ILE A 25 -6.11 -3.82 -3.97
C ILE A 25 -7.25 -4.42 -4.78
N THR A 26 -8.29 -3.64 -5.05
CA THR A 26 -9.51 -4.10 -5.70
C THR A 26 -9.79 -3.29 -6.96
N GLY A 27 -10.38 -3.93 -7.96
CA GLY A 27 -10.76 -3.29 -9.22
C GLY A 27 -9.66 -3.31 -10.27
N THR A 28 -9.85 -2.56 -11.35
CA THR A 28 -8.94 -2.51 -12.48
C THR A 28 -7.98 -1.31 -12.38
N PRO A 29 -6.74 -1.46 -12.85
CA PRO A 29 -5.81 -0.34 -12.86
C PRO A 29 -6.26 0.70 -13.88
N ILE A 30 -6.20 1.98 -13.51
CA ILE A 30 -6.42 3.08 -14.45
C ILE A 30 -5.15 3.39 -15.25
N PHE A 31 -5.35 3.85 -16.48
CA PHE A 31 -4.27 4.34 -17.32
C PHE A 31 -4.23 5.86 -17.22
N LEU A 32 -3.07 6.38 -16.83
CA LEU A 32 -2.87 7.83 -16.79
C LEU A 32 -2.36 8.31 -18.15
N GLU A 33 -2.91 9.42 -18.64
CA GLU A 33 -2.44 10.06 -19.85
C GLU A 33 -1.28 11.01 -19.49
N LYS A 34 -0.11 10.85 -20.11
CA LYS A 34 1.03 11.72 -19.87
C LYS A 34 0.98 12.93 -20.82
N GLN A 35 0.92 14.15 -20.27
CA GLN A 35 1.03 15.38 -21.03
C GLN A 35 2.18 16.23 -20.47
N GLY A 36 3.30 16.24 -21.18
CA GLY A 36 4.55 16.83 -20.66
C GLY A 36 5.01 16.09 -19.41
N ASP A 37 5.11 16.81 -18.30
CA ASP A 37 5.56 16.27 -17.01
C ASP A 37 4.40 15.87 -16.07
N VAL A 38 3.16 16.11 -16.46
CA VAL A 38 1.97 15.85 -15.63
C VAL A 38 1.18 14.67 -16.21
N TYR A 39 0.71 13.79 -15.32
CA TYR A 39 -0.18 12.70 -15.64
C TYR A 39 -1.64 13.10 -15.39
N TYR A 40 -2.55 12.72 -16.28
CA TYR A 40 -3.96 13.07 -16.20
C TYR A 40 -4.78 11.83 -15.91
N VAL A 41 -5.63 11.94 -14.89
CA VAL A 41 -6.58 10.89 -14.51
C VAL A 41 -7.79 10.95 -15.44
N PRO A 42 -8.34 9.81 -15.90
CA PRO A 42 -9.56 9.79 -16.69
C PRO A 42 -10.71 10.53 -16.00
N ASN A 43 -11.48 11.32 -16.74
CA ASN A 43 -12.55 12.16 -16.19
C ASN A 43 -13.70 11.38 -15.53
N ASP A 44 -13.88 10.12 -15.91
CA ASP A 44 -14.87 9.19 -15.36
C ASP A 44 -14.38 8.46 -14.11
N TYR A 45 -13.08 8.53 -13.80
CA TYR A 45 -12.53 7.91 -12.61
C TYR A 45 -12.88 8.70 -11.35
N LYS A 46 -13.41 7.97 -10.37
CA LYS A 46 -13.71 8.50 -9.04
C LYS A 46 -13.06 7.60 -8.01
N SER A 47 -12.07 8.14 -7.30
CA SER A 47 -11.48 7.43 -6.17
C SER A 47 -12.47 7.36 -5.02
N THR A 48 -12.69 6.14 -4.52
CA THR A 48 -13.42 5.85 -3.28
C THR A 48 -12.51 5.18 -2.25
N LYS A 49 -11.22 5.06 -2.58
CA LYS A 49 -10.21 4.31 -1.82
C LYS A 49 -9.11 5.26 -1.37
N SER A 50 -8.34 4.84 -0.38
CA SER A 50 -7.15 5.56 0.07
C SER A 50 -5.94 5.42 -0.89
N TYR A 51 -6.08 4.60 -1.93
CA TYR A 51 -5.04 4.34 -2.94
C TYR A 51 -5.56 4.56 -4.35
N TYR A 52 -4.63 4.73 -5.28
CA TYR A 52 -4.86 4.80 -6.71
C TYR A 52 -4.14 3.64 -7.39
N TYR A 53 -4.91 2.72 -7.96
CA TYR A 53 -4.34 1.57 -8.66
C TYR A 53 -4.15 1.93 -10.13
N VAL A 54 -2.90 2.00 -10.58
CA VAL A 54 -2.54 2.55 -11.90
C VAL A 54 -1.71 1.59 -12.72
N ASN A 55 -1.77 1.73 -14.04
CA ASN A 55 -0.83 1.13 -14.97
C ASN A 55 0.02 2.24 -15.60
N LEU A 56 1.33 2.14 -15.43
CA LEU A 56 2.31 3.07 -15.95
C LEU A 56 3.29 2.31 -16.82
N ASN A 57 3.26 2.55 -18.13
CA ASN A 57 4.13 1.91 -19.11
C ASN A 57 4.10 0.36 -19.05
N GLY A 58 2.93 -0.23 -18.78
CA GLY A 58 2.76 -1.68 -18.66
C GLY A 58 3.03 -2.23 -17.25
N ALA A 59 3.57 -1.42 -16.33
CA ALA A 59 3.81 -1.80 -14.94
C ALA A 59 2.63 -1.38 -14.05
N ARG A 60 2.15 -2.33 -13.25
CA ARG A 60 1.09 -2.09 -12.26
C ARG A 60 1.68 -1.48 -10.99
N GLN A 61 1.10 -0.38 -10.54
CA GLN A 61 1.55 0.34 -9.36
C GLN A 61 0.37 0.74 -8.49
N VAL A 62 0.64 0.91 -7.20
CA VAL A 62 -0.32 1.41 -6.21
C VAL A 62 0.22 2.73 -5.69
N CYS A 63 -0.54 3.79 -5.88
CA CYS A 63 -0.15 5.14 -5.48
C CYS A 63 -0.96 5.65 -4.30
N TYR A 64 -0.31 6.48 -3.49
CA TYR A 64 -0.88 7.15 -2.33
C TYR A 64 -0.51 8.63 -2.36
N MET A 65 -1.28 9.48 -1.70
CA MET A 65 -0.92 10.90 -1.55
C MET A 65 0.23 11.09 -0.55
N ASP A 66 0.35 10.18 0.42
CA ASP A 66 1.36 10.20 1.47
C ASP A 66 2.21 8.92 1.45
N LYS A 67 3.44 9.00 1.97
CA LYS A 67 4.30 7.82 2.13
C LYS A 67 3.66 6.83 3.09
N GLN A 68 3.66 5.55 2.71
CA GLN A 68 3.15 4.46 3.54
C GLN A 68 4.32 3.82 4.33
N PRO A 69 4.33 3.91 5.67
CA PRO A 69 5.42 3.35 6.50
C PRO A 69 5.64 1.85 6.30
N GLU A 70 4.57 1.09 6.11
CA GLU A 70 4.57 -0.35 5.87
C GLU A 70 5.19 -0.74 4.51
N LEU A 71 5.31 0.23 3.59
CA LEU A 71 5.93 0.06 2.27
C LEU A 71 7.33 0.67 2.21
N SER A 72 7.92 1.05 3.35
CA SER A 72 9.24 1.70 3.41
C SER A 72 10.39 0.91 2.78
N ALA A 73 10.26 -0.41 2.71
CA ALA A 73 11.22 -1.29 2.05
C ALA A 73 11.07 -1.35 0.51
N LEU A 74 9.96 -0.84 -0.02
CA LEU A 74 9.74 -0.78 -1.47
C LEU A 74 10.30 0.52 -2.05
N ASN A 75 10.89 0.41 -3.24
CA ASN A 75 11.17 1.58 -4.06
C ASN A 75 9.86 2.27 -4.44
N HIS A 76 9.91 3.60 -4.60
CA HIS A 76 8.77 4.37 -5.05
C HIS A 76 9.18 5.43 -6.07
N THR A 77 8.23 5.84 -6.87
CA THR A 77 8.33 7.00 -7.76
C THR A 77 7.27 8.02 -7.39
N THR A 78 7.60 9.30 -7.51
CA THR A 78 6.62 10.38 -7.32
C THR A 78 6.14 10.87 -8.68
N LEU A 79 4.83 11.01 -8.85
CA LEU A 79 4.18 11.50 -10.05
C LEU A 79 3.41 12.77 -9.74
N GLU A 80 3.52 13.77 -10.60
CA GLU A 80 2.59 14.90 -10.59
C GLU A 80 1.36 14.53 -11.40
N VAL A 81 0.20 14.51 -10.75
CA VAL A 81 -1.04 13.96 -11.30
C VAL A 81 -2.15 15.00 -11.20
N ASN A 82 -2.72 15.39 -12.34
CA ASN A 82 -3.94 16.17 -12.37
C ASN A 82 -5.15 15.26 -12.12
N TYR A 83 -5.84 15.52 -11.00
CA TYR A 83 -7.05 14.84 -10.60
C TYR A 83 -8.12 15.87 -10.25
N ILE A 84 -9.25 15.85 -10.96
CA ILE A 84 -10.38 16.79 -10.76
C ILE A 84 -9.90 18.25 -10.81
N GLY A 85 -9.03 18.57 -11.77
CA GLY A 85 -8.51 19.92 -11.99
C GLY A 85 -7.43 20.38 -11.01
N SER A 86 -7.06 19.57 -10.02
CA SER A 86 -5.96 19.85 -9.08
C SER A 86 -4.75 18.97 -9.39
N THR A 87 -3.56 19.55 -9.38
CA THR A 87 -2.31 18.78 -9.48
C THR A 87 -1.90 18.30 -8.08
N LEU A 88 -1.76 16.98 -7.95
CA LEU A 88 -1.43 16.27 -6.71
C LEU A 88 -0.17 15.44 -6.92
N SER A 89 0.65 15.34 -5.89
CA SER A 89 1.83 14.47 -5.91
C SER A 89 1.44 13.09 -5.42
N TRP A 90 1.59 12.08 -6.27
CA TRP A 90 1.27 10.68 -5.97
C TRP A 90 2.56 9.87 -5.79
N ILE A 91 2.69 9.20 -4.67
CA ILE A 91 3.80 8.30 -4.36
C ILE A 91 3.38 6.88 -4.73
N CYS A 92 3.98 6.37 -5.80
CA CYS A 92 3.63 5.09 -6.41
C CYS A 92 4.66 4.01 -6.08
N TYR A 93 4.15 2.89 -5.60
CA TYR A 93 4.91 1.70 -5.29
C TYR A 93 4.61 0.62 -6.34
N PRO A 94 5.60 -0.19 -6.75
CA PRO A 94 5.34 -1.34 -7.59
C PRO A 94 4.38 -2.30 -6.88
N LEU A 95 3.48 -2.94 -7.65
CA LEU A 95 2.58 -3.96 -7.12
C LEU A 95 3.36 -5.25 -6.77
N ASP A 96 4.09 -5.23 -5.66
CA ASP A 96 4.84 -6.36 -5.12
C ASP A 96 3.90 -7.31 -4.35
N THR A 97 3.84 -8.58 -4.77
CA THR A 97 2.95 -9.58 -4.18
C THR A 97 3.30 -9.98 -2.74
N ASN A 98 4.44 -9.56 -2.21
CA ASN A 98 4.77 -9.72 -0.79
C ASN A 98 3.97 -8.75 0.10
N TYR A 99 3.61 -7.58 -0.45
CA TYR A 99 2.90 -6.51 0.25
C TYR A 99 1.44 -6.39 -0.17
N PHE A 100 1.15 -6.65 -1.45
CA PHE A 100 -0.17 -6.45 -2.04
C PHE A 100 -0.81 -7.76 -2.48
N GLU A 101 -2.13 -7.80 -2.45
CA GLU A 101 -2.98 -8.83 -3.06
C GLU A 101 -4.04 -8.14 -3.92
N THR A 102 -4.27 -8.61 -5.14
CA THR A 102 -5.33 -8.06 -6.02
C THR A 102 -6.58 -8.93 -6.00
N ARG A 103 -7.77 -8.31 -5.91
CA ARG A 103 -9.07 -8.99 -5.99
C ARG A 103 -10.04 -8.34 -6.97
#